data_AF-A0A8T5TRC3-F1
#
_entry.id   AF-A0A8T5TRC3-F1
#
_cell.length_a   1.000
_cell.length_b   1.000
_cell.length_c   1.000
_cell.angle_alpha   90.00
_cell.angle_beta   90.00
_cell.angle_gamma   90.00
#
_symmetry.space_group_name_H-M   'P 1'
#
loop_
_entity.id
_entity.type
_entity.pdbx_description
1 polymer ?
#
loop_
_entity_poly.entity_id
_entity_poly.type
_entity_poly.pdbx_seq_one_letter_code
_entity_poly.pdbx_strand_id
1 'polypeptide(L)'
;MNRDYNKVINKLSSISTSISSVLIIFFQYVPCTAIWFGIMSVPLVAYISLFFSNPNILLVDIQFLTRSYGFYIVVFGFIFFIYTVVYQLTHRKQLMRTGPYRYVRHPQYLAFIIMTLGMTLVAFQTSPIFDFPLYNVDGHTIIFLIWIGEILAYIFLGKIEELALKAKYGEKFLEYANDVSFMIPFFKINRINLNKK
;
A
#
# COMPACT_ATOMS: atom_id res chain seq x y z
N MET A 1 -21.09 22.00 -14.40
CA MET A 1 -20.70 20.86 -13.55
C MET A 1 -21.32 21.06 -12.18
N ASN A 2 -22.20 20.18 -11.73
CA ASN A 2 -23.12 20.42 -10.61
C ASN A 2 -22.38 20.47 -9.25
N ARG A 3 -22.76 21.38 -8.34
CA ARG A 3 -22.08 21.61 -7.04
C ARG A 3 -22.14 20.37 -6.14
N ASP A 4 -23.25 19.62 -6.21
CA ASP A 4 -23.45 18.36 -5.50
C ASP A 4 -22.57 17.22 -6.03
N TYR A 5 -22.31 17.20 -7.34
CA TYR A 5 -21.44 16.21 -7.97
C TYR A 5 -19.99 16.37 -7.49
N ASN A 6 -19.49 17.60 -7.44
CA ASN A 6 -18.16 17.90 -6.90
C ASN A 6 -18.05 17.56 -5.41
N LYS A 7 -19.14 17.74 -4.64
CA LYS A 7 -19.19 17.38 -3.22
C LYS A 7 -19.08 15.88 -3.00
N VAL A 8 -19.76 15.08 -3.83
CA VAL A 8 -19.68 13.60 -3.80
C VAL A 8 -18.27 13.11 -4.16
N ILE A 9 -17.65 13.66 -5.22
CA ILE A 9 -16.29 13.30 -5.63
C ILE A 9 -15.27 13.61 -4.56
N ASN A 10 -15.32 14.80 -3.98
CA ASN A 10 -14.40 15.20 -2.91
C ASN A 10 -14.57 14.29 -1.68
N LYS A 11 -15.81 13.90 -1.36
CA LYS A 11 -16.10 12.95 -0.27
C LYS A 11 -15.54 11.56 -0.57
N LEU A 12 -15.68 11.04 -1.79
CA LEU A 12 -15.12 9.74 -2.18
C LEU A 12 -13.58 9.74 -2.15
N SER A 13 -12.95 10.80 -2.66
CA SER A 13 -11.50 10.97 -2.61
C SER A 13 -11.00 11.04 -1.18
N SER A 14 -11.63 11.85 -0.31
CA SER A 14 -11.25 11.93 1.10
C SER A 14 -11.46 10.60 1.84
N ILE A 15 -12.52 9.86 1.52
CA ILE A 15 -12.77 8.54 2.10
C ILE A 15 -11.67 7.56 1.67
N SER A 16 -11.25 7.56 0.40
CA SER A 16 -10.15 6.72 -0.08
C SER A 16 -8.83 7.02 0.64
N THR A 17 -8.49 8.30 0.82
CA THR A 17 -7.27 8.71 1.54
C THR A 17 -7.34 8.36 3.04
N SER A 18 -8.52 8.48 3.65
CA SER A 18 -8.72 8.06 5.04
C SER A 18 -8.65 6.53 5.19
N ILE A 19 -9.26 5.77 4.28
CA ILE A 19 -9.26 4.30 4.32
C ILE A 19 -7.86 3.74 4.10
N SER A 20 -7.07 4.29 3.17
CA SER A 20 -5.65 3.88 3.00
C SER A 20 -4.84 4.09 4.27
N SER A 21 -5.02 5.24 4.93
CA SER A 21 -4.32 5.56 6.19
C SER A 21 -4.69 4.60 7.32
N VAL A 22 -5.97 4.24 7.42
CA VAL A 22 -6.48 3.26 8.40
C VAL A 22 -6.01 1.84 8.07
N LEU A 23 -6.05 1.44 6.79
CA LEU A 23 -5.58 0.12 6.34
C LEU A 23 -4.15 -0.15 6.79
N ILE A 24 -3.26 0.83 6.65
CA ILE A 24 -1.87 0.70 7.07
C ILE A 24 -1.76 0.50 8.59
N ILE A 25 -2.49 1.27 9.40
CA ILE A 25 -2.33 1.21 10.86
C ILE A 25 -2.86 -0.11 11.44
N PHE A 26 -3.95 -0.63 10.87
CA PHE A 26 -4.66 -1.79 11.42
C PHE A 26 -4.27 -3.12 10.77
N PHE A 27 -3.93 -3.12 9.48
CA PHE A 27 -3.63 -4.35 8.74
C PHE A 27 -2.14 -4.53 8.47
N GLN A 28 -1.32 -3.48 8.57
CA GLN A 28 0.12 -3.66 8.42
C GLN A 28 0.70 -4.33 9.66
N TYR A 29 1.06 -5.59 9.50
CA TYR A 29 1.90 -6.28 10.46
C TYR A 29 3.35 -5.83 10.28
N VAL A 30 3.97 -5.42 11.39
CA VAL A 30 5.40 -5.11 11.44
C VAL A 30 6.13 -6.37 11.89
N PRO A 31 7.18 -6.82 11.18
CA PRO A 31 8.09 -7.83 11.71
C PRO A 31 8.75 -7.24 12.95
N CYS A 32 8.33 -7.74 14.11
CA CYS A 32 8.84 -7.35 15.41
C CYS A 32 9.90 -8.40 15.78
N THR A 33 11.14 -7.95 15.70
CA THR A 33 12.33 -8.79 15.52
C THR A 33 13.21 -8.88 16.78
N ALA A 34 12.85 -8.14 17.84
CA ALA A 34 13.72 -7.93 18.98
C ALA A 34 13.59 -8.93 20.13
N ILE A 35 12.37 -9.19 20.63
CA ILE A 35 12.19 -9.98 21.86
C ILE A 35 11.76 -11.42 21.56
N TRP A 36 11.14 -11.68 20.40
CA TRP A 36 10.37 -12.92 20.19
C TRP A 36 10.55 -13.62 18.83
N PHE A 37 11.59 -13.33 18.05
CA PHE A 37 11.98 -14.10 16.83
C PHE A 37 10.80 -14.67 15.99
N GLY A 38 9.73 -13.89 15.79
CA GLY A 38 8.48 -14.53 15.39
C GLY A 38 7.19 -13.72 15.44
N ILE A 39 7.24 -12.48 15.95
CA ILE A 39 6.06 -11.62 15.90
C ILE A 39 6.03 -10.98 14.53
N MET A 40 5.29 -11.58 13.63
CA MET A 40 4.71 -10.88 12.50
C MET A 40 3.18 -10.79 12.68
N SER A 41 2.78 -10.41 13.89
CA SER A 41 1.40 -10.66 14.36
C SER A 41 0.91 -9.69 15.44
N VAL A 42 1.66 -8.64 15.74
CA VAL A 42 1.19 -7.59 16.64
C VAL A 42 0.87 -6.37 15.76
N PRO A 43 -0.41 -5.93 15.73
CA PRO A 43 -0.79 -4.71 15.03
C PRO A 43 0.15 -3.57 15.40
N LEU A 44 0.48 -2.68 14.46
CA LEU A 44 1.41 -1.57 14.67
C LEU A 44 1.13 -0.80 15.98
N VAL A 45 -0.15 -0.62 16.32
CA VAL A 45 -0.60 -0.01 17.57
C VAL A 45 -0.06 -0.71 18.83
N ALA A 46 -0.03 -2.03 18.85
CA ALA A 46 0.46 -2.80 19.99
C ALA A 46 2.00 -2.88 20.00
N TYR A 47 2.66 -2.83 18.84
CA TYR A 47 4.12 -2.63 18.78
C TYR A 47 4.52 -1.30 19.43
N ILE A 48 3.83 -0.21 19.10
CA ILE A 48 4.10 1.12 19.67
C ILE A 48 3.95 1.09 21.20
N SER A 49 2.93 0.41 21.73
CA SER A 49 2.75 0.24 23.18
C SER A 49 3.93 -0.49 23.84
N LEU A 50 4.39 -1.60 23.23
CA LEU A 50 5.51 -2.39 23.72
C LEU A 50 6.84 -1.64 23.66
N PHE A 51 7.06 -0.84 22.60
CA PHE A 51 8.24 0.00 22.45
C PHE A 51 8.42 0.96 23.63
N PHE A 52 7.34 1.62 24.07
CA PHE A 52 7.39 2.51 25.24
C PHE A 52 7.67 1.76 26.54
N SER A 53 7.34 0.48 26.59
CA SER A 53 7.61 -0.36 27.76
C SER A 53 9.05 -0.88 27.80
N ASN A 54 9.69 -1.09 26.63
CA ASN A 54 11.05 -1.59 26.51
C ASN A 54 11.78 -0.96 25.31
N PRO A 55 12.45 0.19 25.49
CA PRO A 55 13.11 0.90 24.38
C PRO A 55 14.25 0.12 23.69
N ASN A 56 14.87 -0.83 24.41
CA ASN A 56 15.95 -1.68 23.90
C ASN A 56 15.53 -2.58 22.73
N ILE A 57 14.22 -2.76 22.53
CA ILE A 57 13.63 -3.46 21.38
C ILE A 57 14.20 -2.91 20.06
N LEU A 58 14.30 -1.58 19.95
CA LEU A 58 14.68 -0.93 18.70
C LEU A 58 16.10 -1.29 18.23
N LEU A 59 17.05 -1.48 19.15
CA LEU A 59 18.42 -1.85 18.80
C LEU A 59 18.50 -3.27 18.25
N VAL A 60 17.79 -4.21 18.87
CA VAL A 60 17.76 -5.61 18.40
C VAL A 60 17.00 -5.70 17.07
N ASP A 61 15.94 -4.91 16.91
CA ASP A 61 15.21 -4.83 15.65
C ASP A 61 16.09 -4.34 14.50
N ILE A 62 16.85 -3.27 14.70
CA ILE A 62 17.76 -2.74 13.68
C ILE A 62 18.82 -3.78 13.29
N GLN A 63 19.39 -4.49 14.26
CA GLN A 63 20.40 -5.52 13.99
C GLN A 63 19.83 -6.70 13.20
N PHE A 64 18.59 -7.09 13.47
CA PHE A 64 17.92 -8.15 12.72
C PHE A 64 17.54 -7.69 11.31
N LEU A 65 16.87 -6.54 11.20
CA LEU A 65 16.39 -5.99 9.93
C LEU A 65 17.53 -5.79 8.94
N THR A 66 18.67 -5.24 9.37
CA THR A 66 19.83 -5.00 8.51
C THR A 66 20.46 -6.29 7.94
N ARG A 67 20.19 -7.45 8.54
CA ARG A 67 20.64 -8.76 8.02
C ARG A 67 19.68 -9.36 6.99
N SER A 68 18.44 -8.88 6.92
CA SER A 68 17.43 -9.40 6.00
C SER A 68 17.51 -8.70 4.63
N TYR A 69 17.49 -9.49 3.56
CA TYR A 69 17.33 -8.93 2.20
C TYR A 69 16.01 -8.18 2.02
N GLY A 70 14.96 -8.57 2.75
CA GLY A 70 13.66 -7.90 2.72
C GLY A 70 13.74 -6.46 3.20
N PHE A 71 14.64 -6.14 4.13
CA PHE A 71 14.80 -4.78 4.64
C PHE A 71 15.21 -3.77 3.57
N TYR A 72 16.10 -4.15 2.65
CA TYR A 72 16.48 -3.26 1.54
C TYR A 72 15.27 -2.95 0.63
N ILE A 73 14.37 -3.93 0.44
CA ILE A 73 13.12 -3.75 -0.30
C ILE A 73 12.17 -2.81 0.45
N VAL A 74 12.07 -2.96 1.77
CA VAL A 74 11.28 -2.04 2.62
C VAL A 74 11.81 -0.62 2.51
N VAL A 75 13.12 -0.41 2.66
CA VAL A 75 13.75 0.91 2.55
C VAL A 75 13.53 1.52 1.18
N PHE A 76 13.71 0.74 0.11
CA PHE A 76 13.45 1.19 -1.25
C PHE A 76 11.97 1.58 -1.44
N GLY A 77 11.04 0.73 -1.00
CA GLY A 77 9.60 1.00 -1.05
C GLY A 77 9.22 2.25 -0.26
N PHE A 78 9.82 2.46 0.91
CA PHE A 78 9.60 3.64 1.74
C PHE A 78 10.12 4.92 1.10
N ILE A 79 11.34 4.93 0.57
CA ILE A 79 11.89 6.08 -0.16
C ILE A 79 11.02 6.41 -1.37
N PHE A 80 10.61 5.39 -2.12
CA PHE A 80 9.72 5.57 -3.26
C PHE A 80 8.36 6.11 -2.82
N PHE A 81 7.80 5.64 -1.71
CA PHE A 81 6.57 6.15 -1.13
C PHE A 81 6.69 7.64 -0.78
N ILE A 82 7.72 8.04 -0.04
CA ILE A 82 7.98 9.44 0.30
C ILE A 82 8.08 10.31 -0.96
N TYR A 83 8.82 9.85 -1.97
CA TYR A 83 8.92 10.55 -3.25
C TYR A 83 7.55 10.76 -3.89
N THR A 84 6.70 9.72 -3.94
CA THR A 84 5.36 9.81 -4.54
C THR A 84 4.42 10.73 -3.76
N VAL A 85 4.47 10.70 -2.42
CA VAL A 85 3.65 11.58 -1.57
C VAL A 85 4.08 13.03 -1.70
N VAL A 86 5.38 13.31 -1.65
CA VAL A 86 5.91 14.67 -1.86
C VAL A 86 5.52 15.19 -3.24
N TYR A 87 5.60 14.34 -4.27
CA TYR A 87 5.18 14.69 -5.62
C TYR A 87 3.67 15.01 -5.68
N GLN A 88 2.85 14.20 -5.03
CA GLN A 88 1.40 14.38 -4.99
C GLN A 88 1.00 15.66 -4.26
N LEU A 89 1.63 15.95 -3.12
CA LEU A 89 1.37 17.15 -2.33
C LEU A 89 1.75 18.43 -3.09
N THR A 90 2.85 18.40 -3.83
CA THR A 90 3.34 19.54 -4.62
C THR A 90 2.48 19.78 -5.88
N HIS A 91 1.93 18.74 -6.50
CA HIS A 91 1.21 18.83 -7.78
C HIS A 91 -0.33 18.65 -7.71
N ARG A 92 -0.92 18.65 -6.50
CA ARG A 92 -2.33 18.33 -6.22
C ARG A 92 -3.41 19.12 -6.99
N LYS A 93 -3.06 20.25 -7.61
CA LYS A 93 -4.01 21.15 -8.29
C LYS A 93 -4.39 20.71 -9.70
N GLN A 94 -3.60 19.84 -10.32
CA GLN A 94 -3.78 19.43 -11.72
C GLN A 94 -3.78 17.91 -11.86
N LEU A 95 -4.19 17.42 -13.03
CA LEU A 95 -4.05 16.01 -13.37
C LEU A 95 -2.55 15.68 -13.48
N MET A 96 -2.05 14.85 -12.56
CA MET A 96 -0.64 14.48 -12.50
C MET A 96 -0.30 13.49 -13.62
N ARG A 97 0.51 13.93 -14.60
CA ARG A 97 0.96 13.09 -15.75
C ARG A 97 2.49 12.95 -15.82
N THR A 98 3.20 13.58 -14.90
CA THR A 98 4.66 13.73 -14.90
C THR A 98 5.28 13.05 -13.69
N GLY A 99 6.61 12.90 -13.68
CA GLY A 99 7.33 12.21 -12.61
C GLY A 99 6.91 10.74 -12.51
N PRO A 100 6.61 10.21 -11.31
CA PRO A 100 6.24 8.80 -11.15
C PRO A 100 4.90 8.47 -11.84
N TYR A 101 4.01 9.46 -11.96
CA TYR A 101 2.70 9.33 -12.63
C TYR A 101 2.81 9.16 -14.15
N ARG A 102 4.00 9.34 -14.75
CA ARG A 102 4.25 9.04 -16.17
C ARG A 102 4.30 7.52 -16.43
N TYR A 103 4.74 6.74 -15.45
CA TYR A 103 5.00 5.30 -15.61
C TYR A 103 3.83 4.45 -15.14
N VAL A 104 3.23 4.84 -14.01
CA VAL A 104 2.07 4.17 -13.43
C VAL A 104 1.08 5.19 -12.87
N ARG A 105 -0.22 4.90 -12.89
CA ARG A 105 -1.27 5.84 -12.46
C ARG A 105 -1.37 5.97 -10.94
N HIS A 106 -1.05 4.90 -10.21
CA HIS A 106 -1.05 4.90 -8.76
C HIS A 106 0.33 4.52 -8.19
N PRO A 107 1.35 5.38 -8.34
CA PRO A 107 2.70 5.07 -7.88
C PRO A 107 2.79 4.96 -6.36
N GLN A 108 1.93 5.68 -5.62
CA GLN A 108 1.85 5.59 -4.15
C GLN A 108 1.44 4.19 -3.68
N TYR A 109 0.39 3.60 -4.28
CA TYR A 109 -0.03 2.23 -3.96
C TYR A 109 1.01 1.20 -4.40
N LEU A 110 1.67 1.42 -5.54
CA LEU A 110 2.79 0.57 -5.94
C LEU A 110 3.93 0.60 -4.91
N ALA A 111 4.29 1.79 -4.41
CA ALA A 111 5.29 1.94 -3.37
C ALA A 111 4.90 1.20 -2.08
N PHE A 112 3.63 1.27 -1.69
CA PHE A 112 3.11 0.48 -0.58
C PHE A 112 3.26 -1.02 -0.83
N ILE A 113 2.82 -1.54 -1.97
CA ILE A 113 2.94 -2.97 -2.30
C ILE A 113 4.40 -3.45 -2.24
N ILE A 114 5.35 -2.65 -2.73
CA ILE A 114 6.78 -2.96 -2.66
C ILE A 114 7.25 -2.99 -1.20
N MET A 115 6.87 -1.98 -0.42
CA MET A 115 7.24 -1.89 0.99
C MET A 115 6.66 -3.05 1.80
N THR A 116 5.37 -3.38 1.63
CA THR A 116 4.72 -4.49 2.34
C THR A 116 5.28 -5.84 1.91
N LEU A 117 5.62 -6.02 0.63
CA LEU A 117 6.33 -7.21 0.15
C LEU A 117 7.66 -7.40 0.87
N GLY A 118 8.45 -6.32 1.03
CA GLY A 118 9.69 -6.36 1.80
C GLY A 118 9.47 -6.84 3.23
N MET A 119 8.42 -6.33 3.89
CA MET A 119 8.03 -6.74 5.26
C MET A 119 7.62 -8.21 5.31
N THR A 120 6.83 -8.68 4.35
CA THR A 120 6.43 -10.09 4.23
C THR A 120 7.64 -11.01 4.02
N LEU A 121 8.64 -10.58 3.25
CA LEU A 121 9.87 -11.35 3.07
C LEU A 121 10.72 -11.42 4.34
N VAL A 122 10.80 -10.33 5.10
CA VAL A 122 11.44 -10.34 6.44
C VAL A 122 10.69 -11.34 7.35
N ALA A 123 9.36 -11.38 7.29
CA ALA A 123 8.54 -12.26 8.10
C ALA A 123 8.80 -13.75 7.85
N PHE A 124 9.03 -14.14 6.60
CA PHE A 124 9.36 -15.52 6.25
C PHE A 124 10.70 -15.99 6.83
N GLN A 125 11.53 -15.08 7.35
CA GLN A 125 12.77 -15.40 8.06
C GLN A 125 12.56 -15.50 9.58
N THR A 126 11.32 -15.37 10.06
CA THR A 126 10.94 -15.42 11.48
C THR A 126 9.86 -16.48 11.69
N SER A 127 9.69 -17.01 12.91
CA SER A 127 8.68 -18.05 13.18
C SER A 127 7.35 -17.43 13.62
N PRO A 128 6.28 -17.41 12.81
CA PRO A 128 5.01 -16.78 13.18
C PRO A 128 4.46 -17.34 14.49
N ILE A 129 4.16 -16.46 15.46
CA ILE A 129 3.67 -16.87 16.80
C ILE A 129 2.19 -17.25 16.80
N PHE A 130 1.42 -16.74 15.83
CA PHE A 130 0.01 -17.10 15.71
C PHE A 130 -0.10 -18.28 14.75
N ASP A 131 -0.11 -19.47 15.31
CA ASP A 131 -0.90 -20.55 14.72
C ASP A 131 -2.36 -20.10 14.82
N PHE A 132 -2.93 -19.63 13.72
CA PHE A 132 -4.37 -19.42 13.70
C PHE A 132 -5.00 -20.83 13.79
N PRO A 133 -5.72 -21.15 14.86
CA PRO A 133 -6.33 -22.47 15.02
C PRO A 133 -7.46 -22.71 14.02
N LEU A 134 -7.80 -21.71 13.20
CA LEU A 134 -8.71 -21.85 12.08
C LEU A 134 -8.01 -22.66 10.97
N TYR A 135 -8.42 -23.92 10.82
CA TYR A 135 -8.14 -24.78 9.67
C TYR A 135 -6.74 -25.40 9.52
N ASN A 136 -5.91 -25.46 10.57
CA ASN A 136 -4.56 -26.07 10.50
C ASN A 136 -3.68 -25.45 9.38
N VAL A 137 -3.81 -24.14 9.16
CA VAL A 137 -3.04 -23.43 8.13
C VAL A 137 -1.79 -22.85 8.78
N ASP A 138 -0.64 -23.13 8.18
CA ASP A 138 0.66 -22.60 8.62
C ASP A 138 0.66 -21.05 8.66
N GLY A 139 1.29 -20.48 9.70
CA GLY A 139 1.31 -19.04 9.93
C GLY A 139 1.92 -18.23 8.77
N HIS A 140 2.91 -18.78 8.05
CA HIS A 140 3.49 -18.10 6.89
C HIS A 140 2.50 -18.05 5.72
N THR A 141 1.71 -19.11 5.54
CA THR A 141 0.64 -19.13 4.54
C THR A 141 -0.39 -18.04 4.82
N ILE A 142 -0.74 -17.83 6.09
CA ILE A 142 -1.69 -16.77 6.47
C ILE A 142 -1.12 -15.38 6.22
N ILE A 143 0.15 -15.14 6.59
CA ILE A 143 0.85 -13.88 6.30
C ILE A 143 0.84 -13.59 4.80
N PHE A 144 1.12 -14.61 3.98
CA PHE A 144 1.07 -14.47 2.53
C PHE A 144 -0.33 -14.13 2.02
N LEU A 145 -1.37 -14.81 2.51
CA LEU A 145 -2.76 -14.55 2.13
C LEU A 145 -3.23 -13.15 2.55
N ILE A 146 -2.81 -12.66 3.72
CA ILE A 146 -3.07 -11.29 4.17
C ILE A 146 -2.45 -10.30 3.19
N TRP A 147 -1.19 -10.49 2.80
CA TRP A 147 -0.53 -9.63 1.83
C TRP A 147 -1.22 -9.62 0.45
N ILE A 148 -1.72 -10.78 -0.02
CA ILE A 148 -2.55 -10.84 -1.22
C ILE A 148 -3.85 -10.04 -1.04
N GLY A 149 -4.50 -10.15 0.12
CA GLY A 149 -5.66 -9.35 0.49
C GLY A 149 -5.37 -7.85 0.47
N GLU A 150 -4.22 -7.41 0.97
CA GLU A 150 -3.77 -6.02 0.92
C GLU A 150 -3.62 -5.52 -0.52
N ILE A 151 -2.98 -6.31 -1.40
CA ILE A 151 -2.86 -5.96 -2.83
C ILE A 151 -4.24 -5.74 -3.44
N LEU A 152 -5.19 -6.64 -3.18
CA LEU A 152 -6.55 -6.50 -3.70
C LEU A 152 -7.25 -5.26 -3.15
N ALA A 153 -7.06 -4.96 -1.86
CA ALA A 153 -7.59 -3.75 -1.24
C ALA A 153 -7.00 -2.49 -1.89
N TYR A 154 -5.69 -2.43 -2.14
CA TYR A 154 -5.06 -1.31 -2.84
C TYR A 154 -5.55 -1.16 -4.28
N ILE A 155 -5.71 -2.26 -5.02
CA ILE A 155 -6.29 -2.25 -6.37
C ILE A 155 -7.70 -1.67 -6.34
N PHE A 156 -8.53 -2.10 -5.38
CA PHE A 156 -9.89 -1.58 -5.22
C PHE A 156 -9.89 -0.08 -4.91
N LEU A 157 -9.01 0.36 -4.02
CA LEU A 157 -8.86 1.76 -3.64
C LEU A 157 -8.40 2.63 -4.82
N GLY A 158 -7.45 2.14 -5.62
CA GLY A 158 -7.03 2.78 -6.86
C GLY A 158 -8.17 2.92 -7.87
N LYS A 159 -9.04 1.91 -8.01
CA LYS A 159 -10.22 2.01 -8.88
C LYS A 159 -11.20 3.08 -8.41
N ILE A 160 -11.42 3.21 -7.09
CA ILE A 160 -12.26 4.30 -6.54
C ILE A 160 -11.65 5.67 -6.89
N GLU A 161 -10.33 5.80 -6.76
CA GLU A 161 -9.62 7.03 -7.11
C GLU A 161 -9.73 7.34 -8.61
N GLU A 162 -9.62 6.35 -9.50
CA GLU A 162 -9.86 6.55 -10.94
C GLU A 162 -11.27 7.05 -11.25
N LEU A 163 -12.29 6.54 -10.54
CA LEU A 163 -13.66 7.01 -10.71
C LEU A 163 -13.78 8.49 -10.33
N ALA A 164 -13.14 8.90 -9.22
CA ALA A 164 -13.08 10.30 -8.81
C ALA A 164 -12.30 11.17 -9.82
N LEU A 165 -11.18 10.68 -10.35
CA LEU A 165 -10.38 11.39 -11.36
C LEU A 165 -11.11 11.51 -12.69
N LYS A 166 -11.77 10.45 -13.15
CA LYS A 166 -12.62 10.46 -14.36
C LYS A 166 -13.76 11.46 -14.21
N ALA A 167 -14.41 11.48 -13.06
CA ALA A 167 -15.48 12.42 -12.75
C ALA A 167 -15.00 13.88 -12.75
N LYS A 168 -13.77 14.14 -12.28
CA LYS A 168 -13.18 15.48 -12.18
C LYS A 168 -12.58 16.00 -13.49
N TYR A 169 -11.91 15.14 -14.26
CA TYR A 169 -11.09 15.53 -15.42
C TYR A 169 -11.63 15.01 -16.76
N GLY A 170 -12.65 14.14 -16.76
CA GLY A 170 -13.33 13.66 -17.97
C GLY A 170 -12.39 13.01 -18.99
N GLU A 171 -12.51 13.44 -20.24
CA GLU A 171 -11.69 12.99 -21.40
C GLU A 171 -10.19 13.05 -21.12
N LYS A 172 -9.68 14.11 -20.47
CA LYS A 172 -8.25 14.27 -20.18
C LYS A 172 -7.69 13.12 -19.33
N PHE A 173 -8.52 12.59 -18.42
CA PHE A 173 -8.13 11.42 -17.63
C PHE A 173 -8.21 10.13 -18.46
N LEU A 174 -9.17 10.00 -19.37
CA LEU A 174 -9.28 8.82 -20.24
C LEU A 174 -8.08 8.70 -21.17
N GLU A 175 -7.66 9.80 -21.79
CA GLU A 175 -6.43 9.86 -22.59
C GLU A 175 -5.22 9.40 -21.77
N TYR A 176 -5.04 9.99 -20.58
CA TYR A 176 -3.97 9.61 -19.65
C TYR A 176 -4.04 8.12 -19.26
N ALA A 177 -5.23 7.60 -19.00
CA ALA A 177 -5.44 6.22 -18.59
C ALA A 177 -5.20 5.20 -19.71
N ASN A 178 -5.31 5.61 -20.97
CA ASN A 178 -4.98 4.77 -22.12
C ASN A 178 -3.46 4.63 -22.30
N ASP A 179 -2.71 5.68 -21.96
CA ASP A 179 -1.26 5.73 -22.20
C ASP A 179 -0.45 5.08 -21.07
N VAL A 180 -0.90 5.21 -19.82
CA VAL A 180 -0.11 4.87 -18.62
C VAL A 180 -0.73 3.68 -17.90
N SER A 181 0.06 2.70 -17.46
CA SER A 181 -0.43 1.49 -16.76
C SER A 181 -1.02 1.79 -15.37
N PHE A 182 -1.96 0.97 -14.90
CA PHE A 182 -2.66 1.20 -13.61
C PHE A 182 -1.72 1.22 -12.40
N MET A 183 -1.03 0.11 -12.14
CA MET A 183 -0.12 -0.07 -11.00
C MET A 183 1.13 -0.86 -11.35
N ILE A 184 1.04 -1.85 -12.23
CA ILE A 184 2.19 -2.64 -12.67
C ILE A 184 2.64 -2.09 -14.03
N PRO A 185 3.88 -1.57 -14.17
CA PRO A 185 4.31 -0.84 -15.36
C PRO A 185 4.16 -1.63 -16.66
N PHE A 186 4.32 -2.95 -16.61
CA PHE A 186 4.29 -3.83 -17.79
C PHE A 186 2.91 -4.42 -18.12
N PHE A 187 1.91 -4.28 -17.25
CA PHE A 187 0.56 -4.78 -17.51
C PHE A 187 -0.38 -3.62 -17.88
N LYS A 188 -0.56 -3.43 -19.19
CA LYS A 188 -1.67 -2.62 -19.72
C LYS A 188 -2.95 -3.44 -19.61
N ILE A 189 -3.72 -3.19 -18.56
CA ILE A 189 -5.11 -3.67 -18.50
C ILE A 189 -5.89 -2.82 -19.51
N ASN A 190 -5.97 -3.30 -20.76
CA ASN A 190 -6.86 -2.72 -21.76
C ASN A 190 -8.29 -2.78 -21.20
N ARG A 191 -8.93 -1.62 -21.03
CA ARG A 191 -10.36 -1.60 -20.77
C ARG A 191 -11.05 -2.15 -22.02
N ILE A 192 -11.74 -3.27 -21.85
CA ILE A 192 -12.73 -3.72 -22.82
C ILE A 192 -13.75 -2.58 -22.94
N ASN A 193 -13.87 -1.99 -24.13
CA ASN A 193 -14.85 -0.95 -24.43
C ASN A 193 -16.25 -1.53 -24.25
N LEU A 194 -16.88 -1.28 -23.09
CA LEU A 194 -18.25 -1.70 -22.79
C LEU A 194 -19.32 -0.85 -23.53
N ASN A 195 -18.92 0.04 -24.44
CA ASN A 195 -19.82 0.87 -25.25
C ASN A 195 -19.87 0.45 -26.74
N LYS A 196 -19.63 -0.84 -27.06
CA LYS A 196 -20.03 -1.40 -28.36
C LYS A 196 -21.30 -2.22 -28.20
N LYS A 197 -22.44 -1.54 -28.16
CA LYS A 197 -23.71 -1.98 -28.75
C LYS A 197 -24.66 -0.80 -28.85
#